data_AF-A0A817SG05-F1
#
_entry.id   AF-A0A817SG05-F1
#
_cell.length_a   1.000
_cell.length_b   1.000
_cell.length_c   1.000
_cell.angle_alpha   90.00
_cell.angle_beta   90.00
_cell.angle_gamma   90.00
#
_symmetry.space_group_name_H-M   'P 1'
#
loop_
_entity.id
_entity.type
_entity.pdbx_description
1 polymer ?
#
loop_
_entity_poly.entity_id
_entity_poly.type
_entity_poly.pdbx_seq_one_letter_code
_entity_poly.pdbx_strand_id
1 'polypeptide(L)'
;MIETETYQEISNERCVLSKNLHLVTTLLVSLLKNGAINQEQNKKISPTIDSLELTHLHFIPKPRKLDVPLRPIVAAIHKPATEISKFLNDLLATVFLRVARKTTFINASDLVRALEKHFVGGHLKPTILFITFDVENLYTMILRQGALEVLLYFLERHLCSKKIGTLSIDHIMRMARLVLDTNIFAYMKLNTIGKCVVKLWHLPLPKH
;
A
#
# COMPACT_ATOMS: atom_id res chain seq x y z
N MET A 1 -10.70 7.44 24.43
CA MET A 1 -9.73 6.93 23.43
C MET A 1 -10.22 5.56 23.05
N ILE A 2 -10.96 5.45 21.94
CA ILE A 2 -11.51 4.17 21.50
C ILE A 2 -10.34 3.40 20.90
N GLU A 3 -9.92 2.33 21.56
CA GLU A 3 -8.95 1.39 21.02
C GLU A 3 -9.57 0.76 19.78
N THR A 4 -9.21 1.25 18.60
CA THR A 4 -9.44 0.50 17.37
C THR A 4 -8.40 -0.61 17.36
N GLU A 5 -8.84 -1.87 17.25
CA GLU A 5 -8.01 -3.09 17.24
C GLU A 5 -7.01 -3.15 16.05
N THR A 6 -6.63 -2.02 15.45
CA THR A 6 -5.86 -1.85 14.21
C THR A 6 -4.50 -2.52 14.23
N TYR A 7 -4.00 -2.88 15.41
CA TYR A 7 -2.65 -3.36 15.66
C TYR A 7 -2.70 -4.62 16.51
N GLN A 8 -2.00 -5.67 16.07
CA GLN A 8 -1.83 -6.91 16.82
C GLN A 8 -0.37 -7.07 17.24
N GLU A 9 -0.11 -7.18 18.55
CA GLU A 9 1.22 -7.47 19.07
C GLU A 9 1.61 -8.92 18.76
N ILE A 10 2.86 -9.13 18.35
CA ILE A 10 3.46 -10.42 18.04
C ILE A 10 4.68 -10.62 18.93
N SER A 11 4.75 -11.75 19.63
CA SER A 11 5.93 -12.17 20.38
C SER A 11 6.97 -12.80 19.42
N ASN A 12 8.16 -12.20 19.31
CA ASN A 12 9.41 -12.70 18.67
C ASN A 12 9.80 -12.14 17.27
N GLU A 13 10.73 -11.17 17.25
CA GLU A 13 11.29 -10.50 16.06
C GLU A 13 11.97 -11.43 15.04
N ARG A 14 12.89 -12.29 15.49
CA ARG A 14 13.72 -13.12 14.59
C ARG A 14 12.89 -14.16 13.84
N CYS A 15 11.84 -14.67 14.47
CA CYS A 15 10.91 -15.59 13.85
C CYS A 15 10.12 -14.94 12.71
N VAL A 16 9.74 -13.66 12.87
CA VAL A 16 8.89 -12.95 11.90
C VAL A 16 9.64 -12.60 10.62
N LEU A 17 10.87 -12.09 10.71
CA LEU A 17 11.65 -11.73 9.52
C LEU A 17 11.96 -12.97 8.66
N SER A 18 12.40 -14.06 9.32
CA SER A 18 12.67 -15.34 8.66
C SER A 18 11.41 -15.93 8.01
N LYS A 19 10.27 -15.87 8.69
CA LYS A 19 8.98 -16.31 8.15
C LYS A 19 8.57 -15.49 6.91
N ASN A 20 8.72 -14.17 6.96
CA ASN A 20 8.40 -13.30 5.83
C ASN A 20 9.31 -13.58 4.62
N LEU A 21 10.62 -13.78 4.88
CA LEU A 21 11.57 -14.17 3.84
C LEU A 21 11.17 -15.50 3.20
N HIS A 22 10.84 -16.51 4.01
CA HIS A 22 10.40 -17.81 3.50
C HIS A 22 9.14 -17.69 2.61
N LEU A 23 8.14 -16.91 3.03
CA LEU A 23 6.93 -16.67 2.24
C LEU A 23 7.24 -15.99 0.90
N VAL A 24 8.11 -14.99 0.90
CA VAL A 24 8.58 -14.30 -0.31
C VAL A 24 9.29 -15.29 -1.24
N THR A 25 10.29 -16.02 -0.75
CA THR A 25 11.06 -16.98 -1.55
C THR A 25 10.14 -18.06 -2.13
N THR A 26 9.20 -18.58 -1.35
CA THR A 26 8.23 -19.59 -1.81
C THR A 26 7.37 -19.06 -2.94
N LEU A 27 6.86 -17.83 -2.82
CA LEU A 27 6.07 -17.19 -3.86
C LEU A 27 6.90 -17.01 -5.14
N LEU A 28 8.12 -16.50 -5.04
CA LEU A 28 8.99 -16.24 -6.19
C LEU A 28 9.35 -17.54 -6.93
N VAL A 29 9.68 -18.61 -6.19
CA VAL A 29 9.91 -19.94 -6.78
C VAL A 29 8.67 -20.44 -7.52
N SER A 30 7.48 -20.27 -6.93
CA SER A 30 6.22 -20.65 -7.59
C SER A 30 5.97 -19.84 -8.87
N LEU A 31 6.21 -18.53 -8.84
CA LEU A 31 6.02 -17.66 -10.01
C LEU A 31 7.00 -18.01 -11.14
N LEU A 32 8.27 -18.27 -10.81
CA LEU A 32 9.29 -18.64 -11.79
C LEU A 32 8.99 -20.00 -12.43
N LYS A 33 8.64 -21.02 -11.61
CA LYS A 33 8.26 -22.35 -12.12
C LYS A 33 7.07 -22.33 -13.05
N ASN A 34 6.10 -21.44 -12.79
CA ASN A 34 4.91 -21.28 -13.61
C ASN A 34 5.13 -20.38 -14.84
N GLY A 35 6.35 -19.90 -15.08
CA GLY A 35 6.66 -18.96 -16.17
C GLY A 35 5.97 -17.60 -16.04
N ALA A 36 5.46 -17.27 -14.85
CA ALA A 36 4.79 -16.01 -14.58
C ALA A 36 5.76 -14.84 -14.57
N ILE A 37 7.00 -15.10 -14.13
CA ILE A 37 8.15 -14.20 -14.19
C ILE A 37 9.34 -14.93 -14.84
N ASN A 38 10.24 -14.18 -15.46
CA ASN A 38 11.51 -14.72 -15.98
C ASN A 38 12.65 -14.58 -14.95
N GLN A 39 13.84 -15.12 -15.28
CA GLN A 39 15.00 -15.11 -14.38
C GLN A 39 15.47 -13.69 -14.02
N GLU A 40 15.48 -12.76 -14.98
CA GLU A 40 15.87 -11.37 -14.78
C GLU A 40 14.90 -10.64 -13.83
N GLN A 41 13.59 -10.82 -14.03
CA GLN A 41 12.56 -10.32 -13.13
C GLN A 41 12.73 -10.93 -11.74
N ASN A 42 12.90 -12.24 -11.65
CA ASN A 42 13.11 -12.94 -10.38
C ASN A 42 14.31 -12.37 -9.61
N LYS A 43 15.45 -12.14 -10.29
CA LYS A 43 16.64 -11.53 -9.69
C LYS A 43 16.36 -10.12 -9.16
N LYS A 44 15.62 -9.30 -9.93
CA LYS A 44 15.28 -7.92 -9.53
C LYS A 44 14.32 -7.85 -8.34
N ILE A 45 13.37 -8.77 -8.26
CA ILE A 45 12.34 -8.77 -7.20
C ILE A 45 12.69 -9.65 -6.00
N SER A 46 13.83 -10.33 -6.04
CA SER A 46 14.34 -11.11 -4.92
C SER A 46 14.89 -10.21 -3.83
N PRO A 47 14.67 -10.53 -2.54
CA PRO A 47 15.21 -9.75 -1.44
C PRO A 47 16.74 -9.93 -1.30
N THR A 48 17.43 -8.85 -0.98
CA THR A 48 18.86 -8.86 -0.62
C THR A 48 19.03 -9.24 0.85
N ILE A 49 19.41 -10.49 1.11
CA ILE A 49 19.44 -11.12 2.44
C ILE A 49 20.27 -10.30 3.44
N ASP A 50 21.45 -9.84 3.05
CA ASP A 50 22.40 -9.16 3.94
C ASP A 50 21.92 -7.77 4.41
N SER A 51 20.92 -7.21 3.73
CA SER A 51 20.35 -5.90 4.06
C SER A 51 19.01 -5.99 4.80
N LEU A 52 18.49 -7.19 5.06
CA LEU A 52 17.13 -7.36 5.56
C LEU A 52 16.97 -6.84 7.00
N GLU A 53 16.00 -5.95 7.18
CA GLU A 53 15.68 -5.36 8.47
C GLU A 53 14.18 -5.41 8.77
N LEU A 54 13.86 -5.44 10.06
CA LEU A 54 12.50 -5.14 10.51
C LEU A 54 12.29 -3.64 10.41
N THR A 55 11.18 -3.26 9.81
CA THR A 55 10.80 -1.85 9.73
C THR A 55 10.41 -1.28 11.07
N HIS A 56 10.77 -0.01 11.27
CA HIS A 56 10.55 0.72 12.51
C HIS A 56 9.43 1.76 12.41
N LEU A 57 8.74 1.96 13.52
CA LEU A 57 7.80 3.07 13.69
C LEU A 57 8.57 4.34 14.09
N HIS A 58 8.35 5.41 13.34
CA HIS A 58 8.86 6.75 13.60
C HIS A 58 7.69 7.73 13.75
N PHE A 59 7.95 8.89 14.35
CA PHE A 59 6.97 9.96 14.49
C PHE A 59 7.51 11.24 13.87
N ILE A 60 6.77 11.81 12.92
CA ILE A 60 7.11 13.09 12.29
C ILE A 60 6.20 14.19 12.86
N PRO A 61 6.76 15.35 13.26
CA PRO A 61 5.97 16.50 13.69
C PRO A 61 4.95 16.97 12.65
N LYS A 62 3.76 17.36 13.10
CA LYS A 62 2.72 18.06 12.35
C LYS A 62 2.52 19.45 12.96
N PRO A 63 3.34 20.46 12.58
CA PRO A 63 3.36 21.76 13.25
C PRO A 63 2.02 22.52 13.25
N ARG A 64 1.13 22.18 12.32
CA ARG A 64 -0.15 22.89 12.08
C ARG A 64 -1.38 22.20 12.69
N LYS A 65 -1.22 21.11 13.46
CA LYS A 65 -2.32 20.44 14.17
C LYS A 65 -1.99 20.39 15.67
N LEU A 66 -2.55 21.33 16.44
CA LEU A 66 -2.28 21.48 17.88
C LEU A 66 -2.65 20.23 18.69
N ASP A 67 -3.71 19.51 18.28
CA ASP A 67 -4.24 18.37 19.04
C ASP A 67 -3.58 17.03 18.70
N VAL A 68 -2.98 16.91 17.51
CA VAL A 68 -2.30 15.68 17.05
C VAL A 68 -0.96 16.07 16.43
N PRO A 69 0.05 16.38 17.27
CA PRO A 69 1.28 17.00 16.83
C PRO A 69 2.22 16.03 16.12
N LEU A 70 1.89 14.74 16.04
CA LEU A 70 2.73 13.71 15.44
C LEU A 70 1.99 12.90 14.36
N ARG A 71 2.72 12.53 13.31
CA ARG A 71 2.33 11.54 12.30
C ARG A 71 3.14 10.26 12.55
N PRO A 72 2.52 9.13 12.93
CA PRO A 72 3.22 7.85 12.88
C PRO A 72 3.57 7.51 11.43
N ILE A 73 4.82 7.13 11.18
CA ILE A 73 5.33 6.69 9.88
C ILE A 73 6.11 5.40 10.06
N VAL A 74 5.86 4.45 9.17
CA VAL A 74 6.47 3.13 9.17
C VAL A 74 7.59 3.13 8.13
N ALA A 75 8.85 3.12 8.57
CA ALA A 75 10.02 3.16 7.68
C ALA A 75 10.33 1.77 7.11
N ALA A 76 9.67 1.43 6.00
CA ALA A 76 9.71 0.11 5.36
C ALA A 76 10.93 -0.13 4.44
N ILE A 77 12.12 0.25 4.89
CA ILE A 77 13.36 0.10 4.12
C ILE A 77 13.88 -1.34 4.31
N HIS A 78 14.29 -1.98 3.20
CA HIS A 78 14.87 -3.34 3.18
C HIS A 78 14.02 -4.48 3.77
N LYS A 79 12.68 -4.43 3.64
CA LYS A 79 11.84 -5.58 3.99
C LYS A 79 11.88 -6.66 2.90
N PRO A 80 11.61 -7.94 3.26
CA PRO A 80 11.58 -9.04 2.28
C PRO A 80 10.64 -8.79 1.08
N ALA A 81 9.52 -8.09 1.29
CA ALA A 81 8.55 -7.82 0.23
C ALA A 81 8.72 -6.46 -0.48
N THR A 82 9.76 -5.68 -0.16
CA THR A 82 9.96 -4.32 -0.69
C THR A 82 10.05 -4.32 -2.21
N GLU A 83 10.86 -5.20 -2.80
CA GLU A 83 11.04 -5.23 -4.26
C GLU A 83 9.81 -5.79 -4.99
N ILE A 84 9.06 -6.71 -4.37
CA ILE A 84 7.75 -7.13 -4.89
C ILE A 84 6.77 -5.95 -4.88
N SER A 85 6.75 -5.15 -3.82
CA SER A 85 5.87 -3.98 -3.72
C SER A 85 6.20 -2.93 -4.79
N LYS A 86 7.48 -2.66 -5.05
CA LYS A 86 7.91 -1.75 -6.13
C LYS A 86 7.52 -2.30 -7.50
N PHE A 87 7.79 -3.58 -7.73
CA PHE A 87 7.40 -4.25 -8.97
C PHE A 87 5.89 -4.18 -9.23
N LEU A 88 5.06 -4.43 -8.22
CA LEU A 88 3.61 -4.27 -8.31
C LEU A 88 3.20 -2.82 -8.59
N ASN A 89 3.83 -1.85 -7.92
CA ASN A 89 3.55 -0.44 -8.16
C ASN A 89 3.79 -0.08 -9.63
N ASP A 90 4.95 -0.45 -10.18
CA ASP A 90 5.31 -0.13 -11.55
C ASP A 90 4.41 -0.86 -12.56
N LEU A 91 4.09 -2.12 -12.29
CA LEU A 91 3.17 -2.93 -13.08
C LEU A 91 1.77 -2.30 -13.14
N LEU A 92 1.22 -1.91 -11.98
CA LEU A 92 -0.13 -1.38 -11.85
C LEU A 92 -0.22 0.09 -12.28
N ALA A 93 0.84 0.88 -12.13
CA ALA A 93 0.87 2.30 -12.47
C ALA A 93 0.42 2.55 -13.91
N THR A 94 0.82 1.69 -14.85
CA THR A 94 0.43 1.83 -16.26
C THR A 94 -1.08 1.79 -16.45
N VAL A 95 -1.76 0.86 -15.77
CA VAL A 95 -3.22 0.69 -15.87
C VAL A 95 -3.93 1.76 -15.05
N PHE A 96 -3.44 1.99 -13.83
CA PHE A 96 -3.98 2.97 -12.89
C PHE A 96 -3.97 4.38 -13.47
N LEU A 97 -2.83 4.85 -13.97
CA LEU A 97 -2.70 6.20 -14.52
C LEU A 97 -3.62 6.43 -15.72
N ARG A 98 -3.85 5.41 -16.55
CA ARG A 98 -4.81 5.49 -17.67
C ARG A 98 -6.25 5.70 -17.19
N VAL A 99 -6.63 5.12 -16.06
CA VAL A 99 -7.97 5.26 -15.47
C VAL A 99 -8.07 6.58 -14.67
N ALA A 100 -7.09 6.85 -13.80
CA ALA A 100 -7.06 8.00 -12.91
C ALA A 100 -7.08 9.32 -13.67
N ARG A 101 -6.39 9.44 -14.80
CA ARG A 101 -6.40 10.65 -15.65
C ARG A 101 -7.79 11.10 -16.11
N LYS A 102 -8.80 10.23 -16.06
CA LYS A 102 -10.18 10.57 -16.45
C LYS A 102 -10.98 11.24 -15.34
N THR A 103 -10.58 11.07 -14.08
CA THR A 103 -11.40 11.43 -12.91
C THR A 103 -10.63 12.15 -11.81
N THR A 104 -9.31 12.26 -11.94
CA THR A 104 -8.42 12.80 -10.91
C THR A 104 -7.37 13.69 -11.53
N PHE A 105 -7.15 14.85 -10.93
CA PHE A 105 -6.01 15.72 -11.25
C PHE A 105 -4.77 15.23 -10.49
N ILE A 106 -3.65 15.07 -11.20
CA ILE A 106 -2.43 14.51 -10.61
C ILE A 106 -1.73 15.54 -9.72
N ASN A 107 -1.83 16.82 -10.07
CA ASN A 107 -1.22 17.93 -9.37
C ASN A 107 -2.07 19.20 -9.48
N ALA A 108 -1.69 20.23 -8.72
CA ALA A 108 -2.39 21.51 -8.70
C ALA A 108 -2.40 22.20 -10.07
N SER A 109 -1.32 22.10 -10.84
CA SER A 109 -1.22 22.72 -12.17
C SER A 109 -2.22 22.11 -13.16
N ASP A 110 -2.49 20.80 -13.07
CA ASP A 110 -3.50 20.13 -13.89
C ASP A 110 -4.91 20.61 -13.55
N LEU A 111 -5.20 20.83 -12.27
CA LEU A 111 -6.47 21.40 -11.82
C LEU A 111 -6.64 22.83 -12.33
N VAL A 112 -5.63 23.69 -12.16
CA VAL A 112 -5.69 25.09 -12.63
C VAL A 112 -5.94 25.15 -14.13
N ARG A 113 -5.19 24.37 -14.92
CA ARG A 113 -5.37 24.32 -16.38
C ARG A 113 -6.77 23.84 -16.78
N ALA A 114 -7.34 22.89 -16.05
CA ALA A 114 -8.70 22.44 -16.29
C ALA A 114 -9.73 23.54 -15.99
N LEU A 115 -9.58 24.24 -14.87
CA LEU A 115 -10.45 25.37 -14.50
C LEU A 115 -10.36 26.51 -15.51
N GLU A 116 -9.16 26.87 -15.97
CA GLU A 116 -8.96 27.87 -17.02
C GLU A 116 -9.67 27.48 -18.32
N LYS A 117 -9.56 26.21 -18.74
CA LYS A 117 -10.27 25.71 -19.92
C LYS A 117 -11.79 25.82 -19.76
N HIS A 118 -12.32 25.49 -18.58
CA HIS A 118 -13.75 25.67 -18.29
C HIS A 118 -14.17 27.13 -18.26
N PHE A 119 -13.30 28.03 -17.80
CA PHE A 119 -13.54 29.47 -17.81
C PHE A 119 -13.57 30.03 -19.23
N VAL A 120 -12.56 29.76 -20.05
CA VAL A 120 -12.49 30.19 -21.46
C VAL A 120 -13.66 29.62 -22.27
N GLY A 121 -14.08 28.39 -21.98
CA GLY A 121 -15.26 27.77 -22.60
C GLY A 121 -16.61 28.30 -22.11
N GLY A 122 -16.65 29.28 -21.19
CA GLY A 122 -17.89 29.83 -20.63
C GLY A 122 -18.66 28.87 -19.73
N HIS A 123 -18.04 27.76 -19.32
CA HIS A 123 -18.64 26.77 -18.43
C HIS A 123 -18.47 27.13 -16.96
N LEU A 124 -17.49 27.96 -16.61
CA LEU A 124 -17.27 28.42 -15.25
C LEU A 124 -18.11 29.68 -14.96
N LYS A 125 -19.37 29.48 -14.54
CA LYS A 125 -20.30 30.57 -14.20
C LYS A 125 -20.09 31.09 -12.78
N PRO A 126 -20.40 32.37 -12.50
CA PRO A 126 -20.36 32.94 -11.14
C PRO A 126 -21.24 32.21 -10.11
N THR A 127 -22.24 31.46 -10.58
CA THR A 127 -23.16 30.68 -9.73
C THR A 127 -22.63 29.29 -9.35
N ILE A 128 -21.42 28.91 -9.79
CA ILE A 128 -20.84 27.61 -9.46
C ILE A 128 -20.36 27.60 -8.02
N LEU A 129 -20.71 26.53 -7.31
CA LEU A 129 -20.25 26.27 -5.96
C LEU A 129 -19.15 25.22 -5.98
N PHE A 130 -18.07 25.50 -5.26
CA PHE A 130 -17.03 24.52 -4.98
C PHE A 130 -17.30 23.87 -3.63
N ILE A 131 -17.24 22.54 -3.60
CA ILE A 131 -17.41 21.76 -2.38
C ILE A 131 -16.12 20.99 -2.15
N THR A 132 -15.61 21.06 -0.92
CA THR A 132 -14.39 20.37 -0.50
C THR A 132 -14.73 19.32 0.55
N PHE A 133 -14.29 18.09 0.31
CA PHE A 133 -14.33 17.01 1.28
C PHE A 133 -12.89 16.65 1.64
N ASP A 134 -12.59 16.51 2.93
CA ASP A 134 -11.32 15.97 3.41
C ASP A 134 -11.55 14.58 3.99
N VAL A 135 -10.68 13.63 3.62
CA VAL A 135 -10.76 12.25 4.10
C VAL A 135 -9.68 12.04 5.15
N GLU A 136 -10.11 11.90 6.40
CA GLU A 136 -9.18 11.68 7.52
C GLU A 136 -8.72 10.22 7.60
N ASN A 137 -7.47 10.03 8.02
CA ASN A 137 -6.91 8.72 8.38
C ASN A 137 -7.08 7.61 7.31
N LEU A 138 -7.08 7.99 6.02
CA LEU A 138 -7.31 7.08 4.89
C LEU A 138 -6.53 5.76 4.99
N TYR A 139 -5.22 5.82 5.25
CA TYR A 139 -4.36 4.63 5.28
C TYR A 139 -4.68 3.64 6.40
N THR A 140 -5.16 4.12 7.56
CA THR A 140 -5.50 3.25 8.69
C THR A 140 -6.93 2.73 8.61
N MET A 141 -7.78 3.33 7.76
CA MET A 141 -9.17 2.93 7.56
C MET A 141 -9.38 1.92 6.43
N ILE A 142 -8.39 1.77 5.54
CA ILE A 142 -8.47 0.76 4.47
C ILE A 142 -8.18 -0.62 5.06
N LEU A 143 -9.22 -1.44 5.25
CA LEU A 143 -9.06 -2.82 5.69
C LEU A 143 -8.31 -3.64 4.63
N ARG A 144 -7.42 -4.55 5.06
CA ARG A 144 -6.66 -5.45 4.17
C ARG A 144 -7.55 -6.16 3.14
N GLN A 145 -8.65 -6.75 3.62
CA GLN A 145 -9.55 -7.52 2.76
C GLN A 145 -10.26 -6.61 1.75
N GLY A 146 -10.73 -5.44 2.19
CA GLY A 146 -11.30 -4.43 1.30
C GLY A 146 -10.30 -3.92 0.25
N ALA A 147 -9.02 -3.74 0.60
CA ALA A 147 -7.99 -3.37 -0.36
C ALA A 147 -7.81 -4.43 -1.46
N LEU A 148 -7.80 -5.72 -1.09
CA LEU A 148 -7.70 -6.82 -2.04
C LEU A 148 -8.94 -6.95 -2.92
N GLU A 149 -10.13 -6.75 -2.37
CA GLU A 149 -11.39 -6.77 -3.13
C GLU A 149 -11.45 -5.64 -4.15
N VAL A 150 -11.12 -4.41 -3.73
CA VAL A 150 -11.07 -3.25 -4.62
C VAL A 150 -10.02 -3.44 -5.71
N LEU A 151 -8.85 -4.00 -5.38
CA LEU A 151 -7.82 -4.32 -6.39
C LEU A 151 -8.31 -5.37 -7.38
N LEU A 152 -8.93 -6.45 -6.91
CA LEU A 152 -9.48 -7.49 -7.79
C LEU A 152 -10.53 -6.90 -8.73
N TYR A 153 -11.48 -6.15 -8.19
CA TYR A 153 -12.51 -5.47 -8.97
C TYR A 153 -11.89 -4.53 -10.02
N PHE A 154 -10.89 -3.73 -9.63
CA PHE A 154 -10.18 -2.84 -10.54
C PHE A 154 -9.51 -3.61 -11.69
N LEU A 155 -8.83 -4.72 -11.38
CA LEU A 155 -8.15 -5.54 -12.38
C LEU A 155 -9.16 -6.19 -13.33
N GLU A 156 -10.24 -6.78 -12.83
CA GLU A 156 -11.29 -7.39 -13.66
C GLU A 156 -11.99 -6.38 -14.56
N ARG A 157 -12.22 -5.17 -14.06
CA ARG A 157 -12.86 -4.07 -14.80
C ARG A 157 -11.99 -3.49 -15.90
N HIS A 158 -10.67 -3.43 -15.70
CA HIS A 158 -9.77 -2.64 -16.54
C HIS A 158 -8.71 -3.43 -17.31
N LEU A 159 -8.58 -4.74 -17.08
CA LEU A 159 -7.72 -5.65 -17.85
C LEU A 159 -8.53 -6.55 -18.78
N CYS A 160 -8.66 -6.15 -20.05
CA CYS A 160 -9.39 -6.93 -21.06
C CYS A 160 -8.85 -8.36 -21.23
N SER A 161 -7.52 -8.52 -21.18
CA SER A 161 -6.84 -9.82 -21.33
C SER A 161 -6.76 -10.64 -20.04
N LYS A 162 -7.27 -10.12 -18.90
CA LYS A 162 -7.08 -10.69 -17.54
C LYS A 162 -5.60 -10.94 -17.17
N LYS A 163 -4.67 -10.28 -17.86
CA LYS A 163 -3.22 -10.42 -17.66
C LYS A 163 -2.50 -9.10 -17.93
N ILE A 164 -1.35 -8.88 -17.28
CA ILE A 164 -0.38 -7.84 -17.63
C ILE A 164 0.93 -8.55 -17.98
N GLY A 165 1.27 -8.55 -19.28
CA GLY A 165 2.36 -9.40 -19.79
C GLY A 165 2.08 -10.88 -19.51
N THR A 166 2.99 -11.56 -18.82
CA THR A 166 2.89 -12.97 -18.41
C THR A 166 2.11 -13.18 -17.12
N LEU A 167 1.80 -12.12 -16.37
CA LEU A 167 1.16 -12.20 -15.06
C LEU A 167 -0.36 -12.20 -15.18
N SER A 168 -1.03 -13.21 -14.61
CA SER A 168 -2.49 -13.23 -14.45
C SER A 168 -2.93 -12.38 -13.27
N ILE A 169 -4.24 -12.07 -13.23
CA ILE A 169 -4.86 -11.46 -12.05
C ILE A 169 -4.54 -12.25 -10.78
N ASP A 170 -4.61 -13.59 -10.81
CA ASP A 170 -4.26 -14.43 -9.65
C ASP A 170 -2.82 -14.20 -9.18
N HIS A 171 -1.84 -14.17 -10.09
CA HIS A 171 -0.45 -13.90 -9.75
C HIS A 171 -0.30 -12.52 -9.07
N ILE A 172 -0.94 -11.49 -9.64
CA ILE A 172 -0.93 -10.13 -9.10
C ILE A 172 -1.57 -10.10 -7.69
N MET A 173 -2.72 -10.75 -7.52
CA MET A 173 -3.42 -10.82 -6.24
C MET A 173 -2.63 -11.58 -5.18
N ARG A 174 -1.92 -12.66 -5.54
CA ARG A 174 -1.04 -13.39 -4.62
C ARG A 174 0.13 -12.54 -4.14
N MET A 175 0.76 -11.79 -5.05
CA MET A 175 1.82 -10.83 -4.69
C MET A 175 1.27 -9.70 -3.80
N ALA A 176 0.14 -9.11 -4.14
CA ALA A 176 -0.47 -8.03 -3.37
C ALA A 176 -0.86 -8.49 -1.95
N ARG A 177 -1.46 -9.68 -1.84
CA ARG A 177 -1.78 -10.31 -0.55
C ARG A 177 -0.54 -10.49 0.30
N LEU A 178 0.55 -11.03 -0.27
CA LEU A 178 1.81 -11.19 0.43
C LEU A 178 2.37 -9.86 0.96
N VAL A 179 2.38 -8.80 0.13
CA VAL A 179 2.85 -7.46 0.53
C VAL A 179 2.04 -6.93 1.71
N LEU A 180 0.71 -7.06 1.67
CA LEU A 180 -0.16 -6.60 2.76
C LEU A 180 -0.04 -7.46 4.02
N ASP A 181 0.14 -8.77 3.89
CA ASP A 181 0.25 -9.72 5.00
C ASP A 181 1.58 -9.63 5.74
N THR A 182 2.61 -9.17 5.06
CA THR A 182 3.96 -8.97 5.60
C THR A 182 4.21 -7.53 6.07
N ASN A 183 3.17 -6.68 6.07
CA ASN A 183 3.26 -5.32 6.59
C ASN A 183 3.29 -5.29 8.14
N ILE A 184 4.46 -5.61 8.68
CA ILE A 184 4.76 -5.67 10.11
C ILE A 184 5.81 -4.61 10.44
N PHE A 185 5.78 -4.06 11.65
CA PHE A 185 6.81 -3.13 12.13
C PHE A 185 7.14 -3.38 13.61
N ALA A 186 8.32 -2.95 14.03
CA ALA A 186 8.77 -2.99 15.42
C ALA A 186 8.77 -1.58 16.03
N TYR A 187 8.46 -1.49 17.32
CA TYR A 187 8.54 -0.25 18.10
C TYR A 187 9.09 -0.53 19.51
N MET A 188 9.69 0.49 20.13
CA MET A 188 10.18 0.40 21.50
C MET A 188 9.08 0.80 22.47
N LYS A 189 8.76 -0.08 23.43
CA LYS A 189 7.75 0.16 24.45
C LYS A 189 8.42 0.74 25.69
N LEU A 190 8.08 1.99 26.04
CA LEU A 190 8.77 2.79 27.08
C LEU A 190 8.76 2.15 28.49
N ASN A 191 7.87 1.21 28.77
CA ASN A 191 7.70 0.57 30.10
C ASN A 191 8.21 -0.87 30.18
N THR A 192 8.88 -1.37 29.14
CA THR A 192 9.46 -2.72 29.12
C THR A 192 10.83 -2.65 28.47
N ILE A 193 11.83 -3.28 29.07
CA ILE A 193 13.16 -3.48 28.45
C ILE A 193 12.99 -4.52 27.33
N GLY A 194 12.39 -4.13 26.21
CA GLY A 194 12.04 -5.03 25.12
C GLY A 194 11.47 -4.31 23.91
N LYS A 195 11.82 -4.80 22.71
CA LYS A 195 11.19 -4.37 21.47
C LYS A 195 9.92 -5.17 21.23
N CYS A 196 8.85 -4.50 20.83
CA CYS A 196 7.57 -5.11 20.49
C CYS A 196 7.39 -5.13 18.97
N VAL A 197 6.90 -6.24 18.43
CA VAL A 197 6.56 -6.37 17.01
C VAL A 197 5.06 -6.27 16.86
N VAL A 198 4.60 -5.53 15.87
CA VAL A 198 3.18 -5.30 15.62
C VAL A 198 2.86 -5.58 14.17
N LYS A 199 1.81 -6.38 13.97
CA LYS A 199 1.13 -6.49 12.68
C LYS A 199 0.10 -5.37 12.60
N LEU A 200 0.12 -4.60 11.50
CA LEU A 200 -1.03 -3.80 11.13
C LEU A 200 -2.18 -4.78 10.81
N TRP A 201 -3.44 -4.44 11.08
CA TRP A 201 -4.70 -5.15 10.75
C TRP A 201 -5.40 -5.92 11.90
N HIS A 202 -6.34 -5.24 12.56
CA HIS A 202 -7.64 -5.80 12.96
C HIS A 202 -8.67 -4.65 13.07
N LEU A 203 -9.86 -4.82 12.51
CA LEU A 203 -11.08 -4.17 13.00
C LEU A 203 -12.13 -5.27 12.85
N PRO A 204 -12.80 -5.69 13.93
CA PRO A 204 -13.97 -6.53 13.76
C PRO A 204 -14.98 -5.70 12.95
N LEU A 205 -15.56 -6.31 11.92
CA LEU A 205 -16.72 -5.72 11.26
C LEU A 205 -17.73 -5.37 12.36
N PRO A 206 -18.32 -4.15 12.36
CA PRO A 206 -19.43 -3.89 13.25
C PRO A 206 -20.49 -4.95 12.99
N LYS A 207 -20.80 -5.74 14.02
CA LYS A 207 -21.95 -6.64 13.98
C LYS A 207 -23.17 -5.73 13.87
N HIS A 208 -23.78 -5.71 12.69
CA HIS A 208 -25.12 -5.16 12.49
C HIS A 208 -26.14 -6.17 13.00
#